data_AF-A0A2S5A237-F1
#
_entry.id   AF-A0A2S5A237-F1
#
_cell.length_a   1.000
_cell.length_b   1.000
_cell.length_c   1.000
_cell.angle_alpha   90.00
_cell.angle_beta   90.00
_cell.angle_gamma   90.00
#
_symmetry.space_group_name_H-M   'P 1'
#
loop_
_entity.id
_entity.type
_entity.pdbx_description
1 polymer ?
#
loop_
_entity_poly.entity_id
_entity_poly.type
_entity_poly.pdbx_seq_one_letter_code
_entity_poly.pdbx_strand_id
1 'polypeptide(L)'
;MSENIQLPSGDNPWKGLFKKDSFLFGTILGIIVPLLMFFLVEFVHLGDQMGVRDSSLYLLGLIVNLFLVRYYFKKEISNTGKGVFLISFLVVLAVFFFKS
;
A
#
# COMPACT_ATOMS: atom_id res chain seq x y z
N MET A 1 19.60 -51.44 10.81
CA MET A 1 19.37 -50.51 9.70
C MET A 1 18.32 -49.52 10.19
N SER A 2 18.75 -48.39 10.78
CA SER A 2 17.84 -47.38 11.31
C SER A 2 17.44 -46.45 10.17
N GLU A 3 16.20 -46.57 9.71
CA GLU A 3 15.62 -45.68 8.70
C GLU A 3 15.47 -44.27 9.30
N ASN A 4 16.24 -43.32 8.77
CA ASN A 4 16.21 -41.93 9.22
C ASN A 4 15.03 -41.26 8.52
N ILE A 5 13.89 -41.20 9.21
CA ILE A 5 12.68 -40.52 8.72
C ILE A 5 13.00 -39.02 8.65
N GLN A 6 13.38 -38.55 7.45
CA GLN A 6 13.43 -37.14 7.13
C GLN A 6 12.00 -36.60 7.13
N LEU A 7 11.59 -36.01 8.25
CA LEU A 7 10.35 -35.25 8.34
C LEU A 7 10.42 -34.09 7.34
N PRO A 8 9.36 -33.86 6.53
CA PRO A 8 9.33 -32.78 5.55
C PRO A 8 9.68 -31.48 6.25
N SER A 9 10.77 -30.86 5.81
CA SER A 9 11.28 -29.60 6.35
C SER A 9 10.16 -28.58 6.27
N GLY A 10 9.63 -28.18 7.45
CA GLY A 10 8.51 -27.25 7.57
C GLY A 10 8.70 -26.07 6.62
N ASP A 11 7.93 -26.10 5.54
CA ASP A 11 7.81 -25.02 4.59
C ASP A 11 7.05 -23.92 5.30
N ASN A 12 7.79 -23.02 5.98
CA ASN A 12 7.20 -21.86 6.63
C ASN A 12 6.33 -21.13 5.59
N PRO A 13 4.99 -21.14 5.70
CA PRO A 13 4.10 -20.60 4.65
C PRO A 13 4.33 -19.09 4.47
N TRP A 14 4.89 -18.46 5.50
CA TRP A 14 5.26 -17.05 5.56
C TRP A 14 6.48 -16.67 4.73
N LYS A 15 7.35 -17.60 4.32
CA LYS A 15 8.55 -17.28 3.51
C LYS A 15 8.19 -16.78 2.10
N GLY A 16 7.03 -17.16 1.57
CA GLY A 16 6.52 -16.67 0.29
C GLY A 16 6.01 -15.23 0.34
N LEU A 17 5.44 -14.81 1.48
CA LEU A 17 4.79 -13.51 1.66
C LEU A 17 5.77 -12.33 1.73
N PHE A 18 7.03 -12.58 2.15
CA PHE A 18 8.08 -11.56 2.26
C PHE A 18 9.06 -11.53 1.08
N LYS A 19 8.65 -12.00 -0.11
CA LYS A 19 9.44 -11.74 -1.32
C LYS A 19 9.31 -10.27 -1.70
N LYS A 20 10.46 -9.60 -1.84
CA LYS A 20 10.64 -8.17 -2.16
C LYS A 20 9.88 -7.70 -3.42
N ASP A 21 9.54 -8.63 -4.31
CA ASP A 21 8.67 -8.45 -5.47
C ASP A 21 7.40 -9.29 -5.31
N SER A 22 6.49 -8.85 -4.45
CA SER A 22 5.18 -9.48 -4.26
C SER A 22 4.10 -8.47 -4.53
N PHE A 23 3.14 -8.85 -5.38
CA PHE A 23 1.93 -8.08 -5.62
C PHE A 23 1.21 -7.70 -4.33
N LEU A 24 1.18 -8.61 -3.35
CA LEU A 24 0.61 -8.37 -2.02
C LEU A 24 1.32 -7.25 -1.26
N PHE A 25 2.65 -7.19 -1.35
CA PHE A 25 3.47 -6.15 -0.71
C PHE A 25 3.18 -4.78 -1.33
N GLY A 26 3.06 -4.72 -2.65
CA GLY A 26 2.65 -3.51 -3.36
C GLY A 26 1.24 -3.06 -3.01
N THR A 27 0.32 -4.01 -2.86
CA THR A 27 -1.06 -3.74 -2.47
C THR A 27 -1.12 -3.10 -1.08
N ILE A 28 -0.45 -3.69 -0.08
CA ILE A 28 -0.41 -3.16 1.29
C ILE A 28 0.19 -1.75 1.32
N LEU A 29 1.29 -1.53 0.59
CA LEU A 29 1.91 -0.21 0.49
C LEU A 29 1.04 0.83 -0.20
N GLY A 30 0.28 0.44 -1.23
CA GLY A 30 -0.64 1.34 -1.91
C GLY A 30 -1.82 1.76 -1.02
N ILE A 31 -2.22 0.90 -0.07
CA ILE A 31 -3.33 1.19 0.87
C ILE A 31 -2.83 2.05 2.03
N ILE A 32 -1.61 1.81 2.51
CA ILE A 32 -1.14 2.41 3.77
C ILE A 32 -1.09 3.93 3.70
N VAL A 33 -0.65 4.50 2.57
CA VAL A 33 -0.51 5.96 2.39
C VAL A 33 -1.87 6.68 2.44
N PRO A 34 -2.87 6.32 1.60
CA PRO A 34 -4.17 6.96 1.66
C PRO A 34 -4.92 6.68 2.96
N LEU A 35 -4.78 5.48 3.52
CA LEU A 35 -5.39 5.15 4.82
C LEU A 35 -4.81 5.99 5.95
N LEU A 36 -3.48 6.16 5.97
CA LEU A 36 -2.81 7.02 6.94
C LEU A 36 -3.29 8.46 6.79
N MET A 37 -3.38 8.97 5.55
CA MET A 37 -3.83 10.34 5.33
C MET A 37 -5.28 10.56 5.75
N PHE A 38 -6.16 9.61 5.46
CA PHE A 38 -7.55 9.62 5.92
C PHE A 38 -7.62 9.63 7.45
N PHE A 39 -6.82 8.78 8.11
CA PHE A 39 -6.75 8.75 9.57
C PHE A 39 -6.26 10.08 10.18
N LEU A 40 -5.25 10.72 9.58
CA LEU A 40 -4.77 12.02 10.05
C LEU A 40 -5.83 13.12 9.90
N VAL A 41 -6.57 13.13 8.78
CA VAL A 41 -7.60 14.14 8.57
C VAL A 41 -8.79 13.91 9.51
N GLU A 42 -9.28 12.67 9.63
CA GLU A 42 -10.51 12.35 10.38
C GLU A 42 -10.29 12.30 11.90
N PHE A 43 -9.20 11.70 12.38
CA PHE A 43 -8.95 11.55 13.83
C PHE A 43 -8.18 12.74 14.40
N VAL A 44 -7.15 13.23 13.70
CA VAL A 44 -6.28 14.30 14.21
C VAL A 44 -6.82 15.69 13.85
N HIS A 45 -7.86 15.78 13.02
CA HIS A 45 -8.40 17.05 12.50
C HIS A 45 -7.28 17.92 11.94
N LEU A 46 -6.37 17.28 11.19
CA LEU A 46 -5.13 17.93 10.74
C LEU A 46 -5.41 19.15 9.85
N GLY A 47 -6.55 19.16 9.15
CA GLY A 47 -7.03 20.32 8.38
C GLY A 47 -7.26 21.55 9.24
N ASP A 48 -7.98 21.38 10.35
CA ASP A 48 -8.25 22.46 11.31
C ASP A 48 -6.97 22.92 12.02
N GLN A 49 -6.09 21.98 12.39
CA GLN A 49 -4.82 22.33 13.05
C GLN A 49 -3.86 23.10 12.14
N MET A 50 -3.83 22.77 10.86
CA MET A 50 -2.95 23.42 9.88
C MET A 50 -3.61 24.59 9.14
N GLY A 51 -4.90 24.87 9.40
CA GLY A 51 -5.65 25.92 8.71
C GLY A 51 -5.81 25.70 7.20
N VAL A 52 -5.78 24.45 6.75
CA VAL A 52 -5.88 24.05 5.35
C VAL A 52 -7.14 23.23 5.13
N ARG A 53 -7.80 23.43 3.98
CA ARG A 53 -8.96 22.64 3.59
C ARG A 53 -8.59 21.17 3.52
N ASP A 54 -9.45 20.30 4.06
CA ASP A 54 -9.27 18.84 4.01
C ASP A 54 -9.05 18.34 2.59
N SER A 55 -9.72 18.95 1.61
CA SER A 55 -9.52 18.69 0.18
C SER A 55 -8.06 18.75 -0.25
N SER A 56 -7.29 19.72 0.27
CA SER A 56 -5.88 19.88 -0.03
C SER A 56 -5.02 18.79 0.61
N LEU A 57 -5.38 18.34 1.82
CA LEU A 57 -4.70 17.25 2.51
C LEU A 57 -4.95 15.90 1.82
N TYR A 58 -6.18 15.66 1.37
CA TYR A 58 -6.51 14.49 0.54
C TYR A 58 -5.72 14.50 -0.78
N LEU A 59 -5.63 15.66 -1.43
CA LEU A 59 -4.84 15.82 -2.65
C LEU A 59 -3.35 15.55 -2.41
N LEU A 60 -2.81 16.03 -1.29
CA LEU A 60 -1.43 15.76 -0.87
C LEU A 60 -1.18 14.25 -0.69
N GLY A 61 -2.08 13.54 0.02
CA GLY A 61 -2.00 12.09 0.19
C GLY A 61 -2.02 11.34 -1.15
N LEU A 62 -2.82 11.82 -2.10
CA LEU A 62 -2.91 11.28 -3.46
C LEU A 62 -1.59 11.48 -4.23
N ILE A 63 -0.99 12.67 -4.12
CA ILE A 63 0.32 12.98 -4.72
C ILE A 63 1.42 12.08 -4.14
N VAL A 64 1.46 11.91 -2.81
CA VAL A 64 2.42 11.02 -2.14
C VAL A 64 2.23 9.57 -2.60
N ASN A 65 0.99 9.11 -2.73
CA ASN A 65 0.68 7.77 -3.24
C ASN A 65 1.16 7.59 -4.69
N LEU A 66 0.94 8.59 -5.56
CA LEU A 66 1.48 8.59 -6.93
C LEU A 66 3.00 8.56 -6.96
N PHE A 67 3.65 9.25 -6.03
CA PHE A 67 5.11 9.27 -5.92
C PHE A 67 5.65 7.89 -5.51
N LEU A 68 4.93 7.18 -4.63
CA LEU A 68 5.22 5.78 -4.30
C LEU A 68 5.11 4.88 -5.54
N VAL A 69 4.03 4.99 -6.31
CA VAL A 69 3.86 4.24 -7.57
C VAL A 69 5.06 4.48 -8.49
N ARG A 70 5.44 5.75 -8.69
CA ARG A 70 6.59 6.12 -9.54
C ARG A 70 7.91 5.55 -9.01
N TYR A 71 8.12 5.57 -7.70
CA TYR A 71 9.33 5.02 -7.07
C TYR A 71 9.43 3.50 -7.29
N TYR A 72 8.33 2.76 -7.10
CA TYR A 72 8.32 1.31 -7.30
C TYR A 72 8.42 0.91 -8.77
N PHE A 73 7.81 1.66 -9.69
CA PHE A 73 7.99 1.47 -11.12
C PHE A 73 9.44 1.70 -11.56
N LYS A 74 10.13 2.71 -11.01
CA LYS A 74 11.54 2.99 -11.32
C LYS A 74 12.50 1.90 -10.86
N LYS A 75 12.13 1.10 -9.85
CA LYS A 75 12.94 0.00 -9.33
C LYS A 75 12.80 -1.33 -10.10
N GLU A 76 12.06 -1.35 -11.21
CA GLU A 76 11.77 -2.57 -12.00
C GLU A 76 11.08 -3.70 -11.20
N ILE A 77 10.50 -3.38 -10.04
CA ILE A 77 9.78 -4.33 -9.20
C ILE A 77 8.36 -4.47 -9.77
N SER A 78 8.25 -5.26 -10.85
CA SER A 78 7.07 -5.23 -11.73
C SER A 78 5.78 -5.67 -11.03
N ASN A 79 5.83 -6.59 -10.07
CA ASN A 79 4.61 -7.08 -9.41
C ASN A 79 4.19 -6.16 -8.26
N THR A 80 5.14 -5.66 -7.47
CA THR A 80 4.86 -4.64 -6.45
C THR A 80 4.32 -3.36 -7.10
N GLY A 81 4.93 -2.87 -8.19
CA GLY A 81 4.47 -1.68 -8.91
C GLY A 81 3.05 -1.81 -9.44
N LYS A 82 2.68 -2.97 -10.00
CA LYS A 82 1.30 -3.28 -10.41
C LYS A 82 0.31 -3.27 -9.24
N GLY A 83 0.70 -3.81 -8.08
CA GLY A 83 -0.12 -3.81 -6.86
C GLY A 83 -0.37 -2.40 -6.33
N VAL A 84 0.67 -1.57 -6.23
CA VAL A 84 0.52 -0.17 -5.80
C VAL A 84 -0.37 0.58 -6.80
N PHE A 85 -0.15 0.42 -8.11
CA PHE A 85 -0.93 1.09 -9.15
C PHE A 85 -2.42 0.72 -9.09
N LEU A 86 -2.74 -0.58 -8.94
CA LEU A 86 -4.12 -1.03 -8.83
C LEU A 86 -4.83 -0.36 -7.65
N ILE A 87 -4.17 -0.32 -6.49
CA ILE A 87 -4.75 0.32 -5.30
C ILE A 87 -4.86 1.84 -5.49
N SER A 88 -3.84 2.50 -6.01
CA SER A 88 -3.93 3.94 -6.30
C SER A 88 -5.12 4.25 -7.21
N PHE A 89 -5.37 3.42 -8.22
CA PHE A 89 -6.52 3.56 -9.11
C PHE A 89 -7.85 3.36 -8.37
N LEU A 90 -7.97 2.31 -7.54
CA LEU A 90 -9.16 2.06 -6.72
C LEU A 90 -9.43 3.17 -5.71
N VAL A 91 -8.40 3.74 -5.09
CA VAL A 91 -8.53 4.85 -4.14
C VAL A 91 -9.04 6.10 -4.83
N VAL A 92 -8.51 6.44 -6.01
CA VAL A 92 -9.02 7.57 -6.80
C VAL A 92 -10.49 7.36 -7.16
N LEU A 93 -10.85 6.15 -7.61
CA LEU A 93 -12.25 5.81 -7.88
C LEU A 93 -13.12 5.94 -6.62
N ALA A 94 -12.69 5.41 -5.48
CA ALA A 94 -13.42 5.51 -4.23
C ALA A 94 -13.63 6.98 -3.83
N VAL A 95 -12.58 7.80 -3.87
CA VAL A 95 -12.69 9.24 -3.58
C VAL A 95 -13.68 9.90 -4.55
N PHE A 96 -13.60 9.60 -5.85
CA PHE A 96 -14.48 10.19 -6.84
C PHE A 96 -15.95 9.78 -6.66
N PHE A 97 -16.23 8.52 -6.34
CA PHE A 97 -17.59 8.02 -6.16
C PHE A 97 -18.22 8.36 -4.80
N PHE A 98 -17.44 8.39 -3.71
CA PHE A 98 -17.96 8.68 -2.37
C PHE A 98 -17.95 10.17 -1.99
N LYS A 99 -17.13 10.98 -2.65
CA LYS A 99 -17.02 12.43 -2.37
C LYS A 99 -17.81 13.29 -3.38
N SER A 100 -18.42 12.68 -4.41
CA SER A 100 -19.30 13.36 -5.38
C SER A 100 -20.76 13.22 -5.00
#